data_AF-A0A1F8RWX1-F1
#
_entry.id   AF-A0A1F8RWX1-F1
#
_cell.length_a   1.000
_cell.length_b   1.000
_cell.length_c   1.000
_cell.angle_alpha   90.00
_cell.angle_beta   90.00
_cell.angle_gamma   90.00
#
_symmetry.space_group_name_H-M   'P 1'
#
loop_
_entity.id
_entity.type
_entity.pdbx_description
1 polymer ?
#
loop_
_entity_poly.entity_id
_entity_poly.type
_entity_poly.pdbx_seq_one_letter_code
_entity_poly.pdbx_strand_id
1 'polypeptide(L)'
;MTLPADAASVVAALETLPQEVGGLARSASDDTALSADALQAGERVEVLYGEAPARAAVAVISLDATRAFAEDPELTFADLLSGLAESGEVEVEAQQLQPQGPLLYLTGTSTGDGDLFYFASWAAPDGAWLFNASAETPEMRAALVTAFVEAVQSMSQ
;
A
#
# COMPACT_ATOMS: atom_id res chain seq x y z
N MET A 1 9.27 -1.59 13.42
CA MET A 1 9.56 -1.25 12.02
C MET A 1 9.28 0.23 11.86
N THR A 2 10.20 0.99 11.28
CA THR A 2 9.99 2.42 10.98
C THR A 2 9.64 2.51 9.50
N LEU A 3 8.50 3.12 9.17
CA LEU A 3 8.11 3.31 7.77
C LEU A 3 8.90 4.46 7.13
N PRO A 4 9.12 4.44 5.81
CA PRO A 4 9.69 5.58 5.09
C PRO A 4 8.88 6.86 5.35
N ALA A 5 9.58 7.95 5.70
CA ALA A 5 8.93 9.21 6.10
C ALA A 5 8.85 10.23 4.95
N ASP A 6 9.81 10.23 4.03
CA ASP A 6 9.89 11.14 2.88
C ASP A 6 9.72 10.39 1.55
N ALA A 7 9.37 11.13 0.49
CA ALA A 7 9.07 10.56 -0.82
C ALA A 7 10.26 9.81 -1.45
N ALA A 8 11.51 10.26 -1.21
CA ALA A 8 12.69 9.59 -1.75
C ALA A 8 12.92 8.24 -1.06
N SER A 9 12.76 8.19 0.27
CA SER A 9 12.81 6.95 1.03
C SER A 9 11.69 5.97 0.65
N VAL A 10 10.48 6.48 0.32
CA VAL A 10 9.40 5.64 -0.21
C VAL A 10 9.80 5.01 -1.54
N VAL A 11 10.29 5.82 -2.49
CA VAL A 11 10.74 5.33 -3.81
C VAL A 11 11.85 4.31 -3.66
N ALA A 12 12.87 4.58 -2.84
CA ALA A 12 13.97 3.64 -2.60
C ALA A 12 13.48 2.30 -2.02
N ALA A 13 12.45 2.31 -1.16
CA ALA A 13 11.84 1.08 -0.66
C ALA A 13 11.14 0.28 -1.78
N LEU A 14 10.42 0.96 -2.67
CA LEU A 14 9.76 0.34 -3.83
C LEU A 14 10.75 -0.17 -4.89
N GLU A 15 11.88 0.51 -5.07
CA GLU A 15 12.98 0.08 -5.94
C GLU A 15 13.69 -1.17 -5.40
N THR A 16 13.76 -1.31 -4.07
CA THR A 16 14.39 -2.45 -3.39
C THR A 16 13.50 -3.70 -3.38
N LEU A 17 12.21 -3.58 -3.75
CA LEU A 17 11.34 -4.73 -3.90
C LEU A 17 11.91 -5.73 -4.94
N PRO A 18 11.81 -7.05 -4.68
CA PRO A 18 12.44 -8.06 -5.51
C PRO A 18 11.83 -8.10 -6.92
N GLN A 19 12.57 -8.66 -7.88
CA GLN A 19 12.09 -8.84 -9.26
C GLN A 19 11.02 -9.92 -9.40
N GLU A 20 10.78 -10.71 -8.34
CA GLU A 20 9.73 -11.71 -8.26
C GLU A 20 9.15 -11.75 -6.85
N VAL A 21 7.81 -11.77 -6.74
CA VAL A 21 7.08 -11.96 -5.47
C VAL A 21 5.97 -12.96 -5.69
N GLY A 22 5.83 -13.95 -4.81
CA GLY A 22 4.72 -14.90 -4.86
C GLY A 22 4.63 -15.71 -6.16
N GLY A 23 5.75 -15.91 -6.85
CA GLY A 23 5.82 -16.58 -8.16
C GLY A 23 5.43 -15.70 -9.36
N LEU A 24 5.26 -14.39 -9.15
CA LEU A 24 4.99 -13.42 -10.21
C LEU A 24 6.21 -12.53 -10.43
N ALA A 25 6.65 -12.41 -11.68
CA ALA A 25 7.70 -11.47 -12.06
C ALA A 25 7.17 -10.03 -11.99
N ARG A 26 8.04 -9.10 -11.60
CA ARG A 26 7.77 -7.66 -11.65
C ARG A 26 7.46 -7.29 -13.10
N SER A 27 6.30 -6.65 -13.32
CA SER A 27 5.92 -6.20 -14.66
C SER A 27 6.93 -5.17 -15.15
N ALA A 28 7.42 -5.38 -16.37
CA ALA A 28 8.23 -4.39 -17.09
C ALA A 28 7.36 -3.27 -17.68
N SER A 29 6.03 -3.47 -17.75
CA SER A 29 5.08 -2.57 -18.38
C SER A 29 4.32 -1.78 -17.30
N ASP A 30 4.87 -0.63 -16.92
CA ASP A 30 4.28 0.67 -17.22
C ASP A 30 5.27 1.76 -16.80
N ASP A 31 5.57 2.65 -17.74
CA ASP A 31 6.56 3.74 -17.69
C ASP A 31 6.22 4.86 -16.67
N THR A 32 5.55 4.55 -15.57
CA THR A 32 5.52 5.46 -14.42
C THR A 32 6.75 5.16 -13.60
N ALA A 33 7.88 5.74 -14.00
CA ALA A 33 9.12 5.69 -13.22
C ALA A 33 8.77 6.00 -11.75
N LEU A 34 9.20 5.12 -10.83
CA LEU A 34 9.02 5.36 -9.41
C LEU A 34 9.60 6.74 -9.08
N SER A 35 8.72 7.69 -8.78
CA SER A 35 9.07 9.11 -8.79
C SER A 35 8.67 9.75 -7.48
N ALA A 36 9.67 10.32 -6.81
CA ALA A 36 9.45 11.11 -5.60
C ALA A 36 8.66 12.39 -5.93
N ASP A 37 8.90 12.97 -7.10
CA ASP A 37 8.17 14.14 -7.59
C ASP A 37 6.69 13.81 -7.84
N ALA A 38 6.40 12.63 -8.38
CA ALA A 38 5.02 12.17 -8.59
C ALA A 38 4.29 11.99 -7.24
N LEU A 39 4.93 11.34 -6.27
CA LEU A 39 4.39 11.21 -4.90
C LEU A 39 4.13 12.59 -4.25
N GLN A 40 5.03 13.54 -4.44
CA GLN A 40 4.88 14.92 -3.93
C GLN A 40 3.77 15.70 -4.65
N ALA A 41 3.54 15.41 -5.93
CA ALA A 41 2.40 15.95 -6.69
C ALA A 41 1.06 15.30 -6.30
N GLY A 42 1.07 14.30 -5.41
CA GLY A 42 -0.11 13.58 -4.96
C GLY A 42 -0.53 12.44 -5.89
N GLU A 43 0.35 12.03 -6.81
CA GLU A 43 0.10 10.89 -7.68
C GLU A 43 0.29 9.58 -6.92
N ARG A 44 -0.51 8.57 -7.27
CA ARG A 44 -0.32 7.19 -6.81
C ARG A 44 0.89 6.60 -7.52
N VAL A 45 1.81 6.02 -6.76
CA VAL A 45 2.96 5.28 -7.30
C VAL A 45 2.83 3.82 -6.92
N GLU A 46 3.11 2.91 -7.85
CA GLU A 46 2.98 1.48 -7.61
C GLU A 46 4.01 0.62 -8.33
N VAL A 47 4.22 -0.58 -7.79
CA VAL A 47 5.01 -1.66 -8.40
C VAL A 47 4.07 -2.82 -8.67
N LEU A 48 3.99 -3.21 -9.94
CA LEU A 48 3.13 -4.29 -10.43
C LEU A 48 3.91 -5.61 -10.59
N TYR A 49 3.23 -6.71 -10.32
CA TYR A 49 3.72 -8.08 -10.49
C TYR A 49 2.71 -8.90 -11.27
N GLY A 50 3.19 -9.63 -12.27
CA GLY A 50 2.37 -10.43 -13.17
C GLY A 50 1.47 -9.59 -14.07
N GLU A 51 0.59 -10.29 -14.77
CA GLU A 51 -0.46 -9.72 -15.63
C GLU A 51 -1.74 -10.51 -15.37
N ALA A 52 -2.89 -9.95 -15.78
CA ALA A 52 -4.16 -10.68 -15.68
C ALA A 52 -4.04 -12.08 -16.34
N PRO A 53 -4.53 -13.14 -15.67
CA PRO A 53 -5.42 -13.14 -14.51
C PRO A 53 -4.71 -13.23 -13.14
N ALA A 54 -3.38 -13.22 -13.08
CA ALA A 54 -2.62 -13.33 -11.83
C ALA A 54 -1.76 -12.08 -11.65
N ARG A 55 -2.35 -11.07 -11.03
CA ARG A 55 -1.72 -9.77 -10.78
C ARG A 55 -1.58 -9.48 -9.29
N ALA A 56 -0.55 -8.73 -8.94
CA ALA A 56 -0.36 -8.22 -7.60
C ALA A 56 0.34 -6.86 -7.65
N ALA A 57 0.15 -6.01 -6.66
CA ALA A 57 0.71 -4.67 -6.63
C ALA A 57 1.09 -4.23 -5.22
N VAL A 58 2.14 -3.43 -5.11
CA VAL A 58 2.39 -2.57 -3.94
C VAL A 58 2.26 -1.12 -4.39
N ALA A 59 1.31 -0.40 -3.83
CA ALA A 59 1.01 0.98 -4.15
C ALA A 59 1.17 1.90 -2.93
N VAL A 60 1.46 3.17 -3.21
CA VAL A 60 1.61 4.21 -2.22
C VAL A 60 0.87 5.47 -2.68
N ILE A 61 0.19 6.11 -1.73
CA ILE A 61 -0.47 7.41 -1.92
C ILE A 61 -0.18 8.30 -0.71
N SER A 62 -0.09 9.61 -0.94
CA SER A 62 0.08 10.57 0.14
C SER A 62 -1.21 10.82 0.90
N LEU A 63 -1.08 11.20 2.17
CA LEU A 63 -2.20 11.64 2.98
C LEU A 63 -2.87 12.88 2.37
N ASP A 64 -2.09 13.81 1.84
CA ASP A 64 -2.63 15.04 1.23
C ASP A 64 -3.45 14.75 -0.03
N ALA A 65 -3.04 13.80 -0.86
CA ALA A 65 -3.84 13.34 -1.99
C ALA A 65 -5.14 12.66 -1.54
N THR A 66 -5.06 11.87 -0.46
CA THR A 66 -6.25 11.23 0.14
C THR A 66 -7.22 12.27 0.69
N ARG A 67 -6.72 13.28 1.40
CA ARG A 67 -7.50 14.43 1.91
C ARG A 67 -8.16 15.21 0.79
N ALA A 68 -7.43 15.48 -0.29
CA ALA A 68 -7.96 16.16 -1.46
C ALA A 68 -9.08 15.35 -2.14
N PHE A 69 -8.92 14.03 -2.27
CA PHE A 69 -9.94 13.15 -2.82
C PHE A 69 -11.19 13.05 -1.93
N ALA A 70 -11.01 12.98 -0.62
CA ALA A 70 -12.10 12.92 0.35
C ALA A 70 -12.77 14.28 0.62
N GLU A 71 -12.22 15.37 0.08
CA GLU A 71 -12.60 16.75 0.40
C GLU A 71 -12.59 17.06 1.91
N ASP A 72 -11.69 16.40 2.65
CA ASP A 72 -11.55 16.50 4.10
C ASP A 72 -10.08 16.76 4.49
N PRO A 73 -9.72 18.01 4.87
CA PRO A 73 -8.36 18.35 5.27
C PRO A 73 -7.96 17.82 6.66
N GLU A 74 -8.93 17.44 7.50
CA GLU A 74 -8.68 16.93 8.85
C GLU A 74 -8.55 15.39 8.86
N LEU A 75 -8.87 14.73 7.74
CA LEU A 75 -8.78 13.28 7.60
C LEU A 75 -7.40 12.75 8.04
N THR A 76 -7.43 11.73 8.88
CA THR A 76 -6.27 10.93 9.26
C THR A 76 -6.34 9.54 8.64
N PHE A 77 -5.21 8.82 8.61
CA PHE A 77 -5.23 7.42 8.17
C PHE A 77 -6.03 6.51 9.11
N ALA A 78 -6.16 6.87 10.39
CA ALA A 78 -7.00 6.11 11.31
C ALA A 78 -8.48 6.25 10.94
N ASP A 79 -8.92 7.46 10.59
CA ASP A 79 -10.29 7.72 10.13
C ASP A 79 -10.56 7.03 8.79
N LEU A 80 -9.63 7.16 7.83
CA LEU A 80 -9.73 6.52 6.52
C LEU A 80 -9.90 5.00 6.63
N LEU A 81 -9.01 4.33 7.37
CA LEU A 81 -9.03 2.88 7.49
C LEU A 81 -10.22 2.38 8.31
N SER A 82 -10.66 3.15 9.31
CA SER A 82 -11.86 2.82 10.08
C SER A 82 -13.11 2.93 9.21
N GLY A 83 -13.23 4.00 8.43
CA GLY A 83 -14.32 4.17 7.46
C GLY A 83 -14.36 3.04 6.43
N LEU A 84 -13.19 2.61 5.93
CA LEU A 84 -13.12 1.48 5.00
C LEU A 84 -13.57 0.16 5.67
N ALA A 85 -13.12 -0.11 6.89
CA ALA A 85 -13.51 -1.30 7.65
C ALA A 85 -15.02 -1.33 7.96
N GLU A 86 -15.66 -0.16 8.10
CA GLU A 86 -17.09 -0.02 8.42
C GLU A 86 -17.99 0.10 7.18
N SER A 87 -17.43 0.32 6.00
CA SER A 87 -18.17 0.58 4.74
C SER A 87 -19.09 -0.56 4.29
N GLY A 88 -18.80 -1.80 4.71
CA GLY A 88 -19.45 -3.00 4.18
C GLY A 88 -18.97 -3.44 2.79
N GLU A 89 -18.09 -2.66 2.14
CA GLU A 89 -17.45 -3.00 0.85
C GLU A 89 -16.20 -3.89 1.04
N VAL A 90 -15.80 -4.08 2.29
CA VAL A 90 -14.64 -4.84 2.71
C VAL A 90 -15.05 -5.91 3.72
N GLU A 91 -14.61 -7.15 3.48
CA GLU A 91 -14.60 -8.18 4.51
C GLU A 91 -13.28 -8.10 5.28
N VAL A 92 -13.36 -7.70 6.54
CA VAL A 92 -12.19 -7.47 7.39
C VAL A 92 -11.66 -8.81 7.92
N GLU A 93 -10.40 -9.12 7.62
CA GLU A 93 -9.68 -10.28 8.17
C GLU A 93 -8.93 -9.92 9.45
N ALA A 94 -8.25 -8.77 9.47
CA ALA A 94 -7.51 -8.28 10.63
C ALA A 94 -7.31 -6.76 10.55
N GLN A 95 -7.22 -6.11 11.72
CA GLN A 95 -6.98 -4.67 11.79
C GLN A 95 -6.30 -4.26 13.10
N GLN A 96 -5.55 -3.16 13.05
CA GLN A 96 -5.12 -2.39 14.21
C GLN A 96 -5.16 -0.92 13.83
N LEU A 97 -6.17 -0.20 14.31
CA LEU A 97 -6.46 1.18 13.89
C LEU A 97 -6.27 2.20 15.03
N GLN A 98 -5.39 1.89 15.98
CA GLN A 98 -5.15 2.74 17.14
C GLN A 98 -4.30 3.96 16.75
N PRO A 99 -4.80 5.20 16.84
CA PRO A 99 -4.04 6.39 16.43
C PRO A 99 -2.73 6.60 17.20
N GLN A 100 -2.67 6.11 18.45
CA GLN A 100 -1.48 6.19 19.31
C GLN A 100 -0.55 4.97 19.14
N GLY A 101 -0.91 4.03 18.26
CA GLY A 101 -0.13 2.82 18.02
C GLY A 101 1.11 3.09 17.16
N PRO A 102 2.05 2.14 17.08
CA PRO A 102 3.23 2.31 16.23
C PRO A 102 2.92 2.15 14.73
N LEU A 103 1.79 1.56 14.38
CA LEU A 103 1.37 1.23 13.02
C LEU A 103 -0.15 1.11 12.98
N LEU A 104 -0.75 1.66 11.93
CA LEU A 104 -2.11 1.38 11.53
C LEU A 104 -2.09 0.31 10.43
N TYR A 105 -2.97 -0.69 10.51
CA TYR A 105 -3.18 -1.61 9.41
C TYR A 105 -4.62 -2.12 9.31
N LEU A 106 -5.01 -2.46 8.09
CA LEU A 106 -6.25 -3.13 7.75
C LEU A 106 -5.96 -4.17 6.66
N THR A 107 -6.35 -5.42 6.90
CA THR A 107 -6.25 -6.49 5.91
C THR A 107 -7.63 -7.08 5.68
N GLY A 108 -7.95 -7.34 4.43
CA GLY A 108 -9.25 -7.91 4.08
C GLY A 108 -9.35 -8.27 2.62
N THR A 109 -10.57 -8.53 2.21
CA THR A 109 -10.96 -8.70 0.81
C THR A 109 -11.93 -7.61 0.41
N SER A 110 -11.94 -7.30 -0.88
CA SER A 110 -12.96 -6.44 -1.48
C SER A 110 -13.30 -6.98 -2.86
N THR A 111 -14.48 -6.60 -3.36
CA THR A 111 -14.92 -6.94 -4.70
C THR A 111 -14.89 -5.67 -5.55
N GLY A 112 -13.96 -5.58 -6.47
CA GLY A 112 -13.82 -4.45 -7.41
C GLY A 112 -14.16 -4.93 -8.82
N ASP A 113 -15.04 -4.22 -9.53
CA ASP A 113 -15.45 -4.55 -10.91
C ASP A 113 -15.95 -6.01 -11.12
N GLY A 114 -16.40 -6.66 -10.04
CA GLY A 114 -16.87 -8.04 -10.05
C GLY A 114 -15.81 -9.09 -9.70
N ASP A 115 -14.55 -8.69 -9.54
CA ASP A 115 -13.44 -9.56 -9.17
C ASP A 115 -13.07 -9.39 -7.69
N LEU A 116 -12.90 -10.52 -7.01
CA LEU A 116 -12.43 -10.57 -5.62
C LEU A 116 -10.93 -10.31 -5.59
N PHE A 117 -10.49 -9.36 -4.77
CA PHE A 117 -9.07 -9.17 -4.49
C PHE A 117 -8.81 -9.08 -2.99
N TYR A 118 -7.60 -9.47 -2.63
CA TYR A 118 -7.07 -9.45 -1.27
C TYR A 118 -6.18 -8.24 -1.11
N PHE A 119 -6.36 -7.48 -0.03
CA PHE A 119 -5.52 -6.32 0.23
C PHE A 119 -5.04 -6.23 1.68
N ALA A 120 -3.93 -5.52 1.85
CA ALA A 120 -3.41 -5.07 3.11
C ALA A 120 -3.02 -3.60 2.97
N SER A 121 -3.61 -2.73 3.78
CA SER A 121 -3.25 -1.32 3.86
C SER A 121 -2.55 -1.04 5.18
N TRP A 122 -1.48 -0.25 5.18
CA TRP A 122 -0.78 0.15 6.39
C TRP A 122 -0.18 1.55 6.28
N ALA A 123 -0.08 2.22 7.42
CA ALA A 123 0.50 3.55 7.54
C ALA A 123 1.02 3.79 8.97
N ALA A 124 1.96 4.72 9.13
CA ALA A 124 2.22 5.29 10.45
C ALA A 124 1.07 6.25 10.78
N PRO A 125 0.55 6.29 12.02
CA PRO A 125 -0.61 7.14 12.34
C PRO A 125 -0.38 8.62 12.03
N ASP A 126 0.81 9.12 12.36
CA ASP A 126 1.25 10.50 12.07
C ASP A 126 2.11 10.58 10.78
N GLY A 127 2.06 9.54 9.94
CA GLY A 127 2.84 9.44 8.71
C GLY A 127 2.21 10.21 7.55
N ALA A 128 2.99 10.39 6.48
CA ALA A 128 2.53 11.06 5.26
C ALA A 128 2.04 10.09 4.17
N TRP A 129 2.23 8.77 4.36
CA TRP A 129 2.08 7.78 3.29
C TRP A 129 1.19 6.62 3.73
N LEU A 130 0.24 6.27 2.87
CA LEU A 130 -0.51 5.01 2.94
C LEU A 130 0.09 4.04 1.95
N PHE A 131 0.48 2.88 2.45
CA PHE A 131 0.94 1.76 1.64
C PHE A 131 -0.20 0.76 1.50
N ASN A 132 -0.32 0.16 0.32
CA ASN A 132 -1.31 -0.87 0.04
C ASN A 132 -0.67 -1.99 -0.77
N ALA A 133 -0.79 -3.22 -0.30
CA ALA A 133 -0.55 -4.41 -1.10
C ALA A 133 -1.91 -4.97 -1.56
N SER A 134 -2.05 -5.25 -2.85
CA SER A 134 -3.23 -5.91 -3.43
C SER A 134 -2.81 -7.11 -4.27
N ALA A 135 -3.62 -8.17 -4.25
CA ALA A 135 -3.37 -9.38 -5.03
C ALA A 135 -4.64 -10.22 -5.23
N GLU A 136 -4.59 -11.15 -6.19
CA GLU A 136 -5.68 -12.10 -6.46
C GLU A 136 -5.77 -13.24 -5.43
N THR A 137 -4.75 -13.43 -4.58
CA THR A 137 -4.73 -14.46 -3.52
C THR A 137 -4.18 -13.92 -2.19
N PRO A 138 -4.57 -14.49 -1.04
CA PRO A 138 -4.06 -14.05 0.26
C PRO A 138 -2.57 -14.37 0.43
N GLU A 139 -2.06 -15.46 -0.19
CA GLU A 139 -0.65 -15.83 -0.17
C GLU A 139 0.21 -14.80 -0.92
N MET A 140 -0.23 -14.34 -2.10
CA MET A 140 0.46 -13.29 -2.85
C MET A 140 0.46 -11.97 -2.10
N ARG A 141 -0.68 -11.57 -1.50
CA ARG A 141 -0.75 -10.40 -0.62
C ARG A 141 0.26 -10.49 0.52
N ALA A 142 0.32 -11.63 1.21
CA ALA A 142 1.27 -11.83 2.31
C ALA A 142 2.73 -11.78 1.86
N ALA A 143 3.03 -12.32 0.67
CA ALA A 143 4.35 -12.24 0.07
C ALA A 143 4.76 -10.79 -0.24
N LEU A 144 3.84 -9.96 -0.75
CA LEU A 144 4.09 -8.54 -1.01
C LEU A 144 4.37 -7.75 0.28
N VAL A 145 3.57 -7.98 1.32
CA VAL A 145 3.80 -7.33 2.63
C VAL A 145 5.17 -7.73 3.19
N THR A 146 5.52 -9.01 3.11
CA THR A 146 6.83 -9.51 3.57
C THR A 146 7.97 -8.86 2.78
N ALA A 147 7.88 -8.85 1.45
CA ALA A 147 8.88 -8.23 0.58
C ALA A 147 9.05 -6.74 0.87
N PHE A 148 7.96 -6.01 1.13
CA PHE A 148 8.02 -4.61 1.51
C PHE A 148 8.72 -4.40 2.87
N VAL A 149 8.37 -5.20 3.87
CA VAL A 149 9.01 -5.14 5.19
C VAL A 149 10.51 -5.39 5.09
N GLU A 150 10.93 -6.41 4.33
CA GLU A 150 12.33 -6.73 4.09
C GLU A 150 13.07 -5.60 3.36
N ALA A 151 12.43 -5.00 2.33
CA ALA A 151 12.98 -3.85 1.61
C ALA A 151 13.27 -2.68 2.57
N VAL A 152 12.29 -2.25 3.37
CA VAL A 152 12.45 -1.17 4.35
C VAL A 152 13.53 -1.49 5.39
N GLN A 153 13.61 -2.74 5.86
CA GLN A 153 14.63 -3.15 6.83
C GLN A 153 16.04 -3.16 6.26
N SER A 154 16.21 -3.51 4.97
CA SER A 154 17.51 -3.50 4.30
C SER A 154 18.07 -2.09 4.12
N MET A 155 17.21 -1.08 4.01
CA MET A 155 17.60 0.32 3.90
C MET A 155 18.01 0.96 5.23
N SER A 156 17.62 0.34 6.35
CA SER A 156 17.89 0.86 7.70
C SER A 156 19.22 0.36 8.30
N GLN A 157 19.99 -0.43 7.55
CA GLN A 157 21.28 -1.02 7.93
C GLN A 157 22.45 -0.23 7.31
#